data_AF-A0A9W7DEU8-F1
#
_entry.id   AF-A0A9W7DEU8-F1
#
_cell.length_a   1.000
_cell.length_b   1.000
_cell.length_c   1.000
_cell.angle_alpha   90.00
_cell.angle_beta   90.00
_cell.angle_gamma   90.00
#
_symmetry.space_group_name_H-M   'P 1'
#
loop_
_entity.id
_entity.type
_entity.pdbx_description
1 polymer ?
#
loop_
_entity_poly.entity_id
_entity_poly.type
_entity_poly.pdbx_seq_one_letter_code
_entity_poly.pdbx_strand_id
1 'polypeptide(L)'
;MLNMHFIIKENRHVRNHRFVADAKDDNIASQSMVISNREIATVFKRLFIKLGPNTAIVGHNVLGDIETLIANCGVEFPGDIRILDTEKLWFGLLNVNSIAQCKYGLTYILNKLSIPHAYLHNAINDAYYTMVACLMMCSPSFVLNCGYKENPNKKTEKGGWAKVKPLLKFNPPEEVLQKKLGKAVKTPSNTFYKADVFNYGWFDDMLSDVVSGPGK
;
A
#
# COMPACT_ATOMS: atom_id res chain seq x y z
N MET A 1 6.05 -14.24 -0.74
CA MET A 1 5.71 -12.87 -0.30
C MET A 1 6.34 -12.71 1.07
N LEU A 2 7.14 -11.66 1.30
CA LEU A 2 7.73 -11.40 2.61
C LEU A 2 6.70 -10.64 3.45
N ASN A 3 6.36 -11.17 4.62
CA ASN A 3 5.38 -10.58 5.53
C ASN A 3 6.07 -10.11 6.81
N MET A 4 5.97 -8.82 7.11
CA MET A 4 6.54 -8.22 8.32
C MET A 4 5.45 -7.57 9.14
N HIS A 5 5.37 -7.92 10.43
CA HIS A 5 4.42 -7.31 11.33
C HIS A 5 5.16 -6.55 12.43
N PHE A 6 5.00 -5.24 12.46
CA PHE A 6 5.60 -4.37 13.46
C PHE A 6 4.53 -3.83 14.40
N ILE A 7 4.73 -4.03 15.71
CA ILE A 7 3.91 -3.45 16.77
C ILE A 7 4.70 -2.30 17.37
N ILE A 8 4.18 -1.09 17.21
CA ILE A 8 4.79 0.11 17.78
C ILE A 8 4.71 0.05 19.31
N LYS A 9 5.88 0.06 19.96
CA LYS A 9 6.05 -0.10 21.41
C LYS A 9 5.25 0.95 22.18
N GLU A 10 5.32 2.20 21.75
CA GLU A 10 4.65 3.36 22.34
C GLU A 10 3.12 3.21 22.30
N ASN A 11 2.59 2.59 21.24
CA ASN A 11 1.15 2.45 20.99
C ASN A 11 0.63 1.05 21.31
N ARG A 12 1.42 0.21 22.00
CA ARG A 12 1.04 -1.19 22.26
C ARG A 12 -0.26 -1.31 23.06
N HIS A 13 -0.49 -0.37 23.98
CA HIS A 13 -1.67 -0.30 24.83
C HIS A 13 -2.94 0.16 24.10
N VAL A 14 -2.80 0.80 22.93
CA VAL A 14 -3.96 1.26 22.14
C VAL A 14 -4.65 0.07 21.50
N ARG A 15 -5.95 -0.05 21.77
CA ARG A 15 -6.83 -1.15 21.34
C ARG A 15 -8.15 -0.58 20.84
N ASN A 16 -8.66 -1.10 19.75
CA ASN A 16 -9.96 -0.69 19.22
C ASN A 16 -11.02 -1.72 19.57
N HIS A 17 -11.55 -1.66 20.79
CA HIS A 17 -12.66 -2.53 21.22
C HIS A 17 -14.04 -1.92 20.93
N ARG A 18 -14.10 -0.64 20.53
CA ARG A 18 -15.34 0.13 20.50
C ARG A 18 -16.09 -0.01 19.19
N PHE A 19 -15.37 -0.15 18.08
CA PHE A 19 -15.96 -0.09 16.74
C PHE A 19 -15.83 -1.40 15.95
N VAL A 20 -14.88 -2.25 16.32
CA VAL A 20 -14.56 -3.51 15.63
C VAL A 20 -14.06 -4.55 16.64
N ALA A 21 -14.06 -5.83 16.25
CA ALA A 21 -13.46 -6.88 17.06
C ALA A 21 -11.94 -6.66 17.13
N ASP A 22 -11.36 -6.78 18.32
CA ASP A 22 -9.92 -6.66 18.50
C ASP A 22 -9.23 -7.98 18.14
N ALA A 23 -8.55 -8.00 17.00
CA ALA A 23 -7.73 -9.10 16.53
C ALA A 23 -6.24 -8.71 16.43
N LYS A 24 -5.82 -7.62 17.10
CA LYS A 24 -4.47 -7.04 16.94
C LYS A 24 -3.34 -8.04 17.21
N ASP A 25 -3.56 -9.04 18.07
CA ASP A 25 -2.56 -10.08 18.37
C ASP A 25 -2.76 -11.37 17.58
N ASP A 26 -3.87 -11.52 16.84
CA ASP A 26 -4.20 -12.70 16.04
C ASP A 26 -3.53 -12.66 14.65
N ASN A 27 -2.19 -12.67 14.64
CA ASN A 27 -1.40 -12.69 13.43
C ASN A 27 -1.39 -14.09 12.80
N ILE A 28 -1.90 -14.22 11.57
CA ILE A 28 -1.90 -15.50 10.83
C ILE A 28 -0.82 -15.57 9.74
N ALA A 29 -0.14 -14.47 9.46
CA ALA A 29 0.73 -14.32 8.29
C ALA A 29 2.23 -14.36 8.63
N SER A 30 2.62 -14.04 9.87
CA SER A 30 4.03 -14.00 10.30
C SER A 30 4.19 -13.93 11.83
N GLN A 31 5.41 -13.68 12.30
CA GLN A 31 5.67 -13.26 13.68
C GLN A 31 5.61 -11.73 13.82
N SER A 32 5.15 -11.28 14.98
CA SER A 32 5.06 -9.86 15.34
C SER A 32 6.32 -9.39 16.06
N MET A 33 6.94 -8.32 15.58
CA MET A 33 8.09 -7.68 16.20
C MET A 33 7.68 -6.39 16.90
N VAL A 34 8.12 -6.20 18.14
CA VAL A 34 7.89 -4.94 18.87
C VAL A 34 9.04 -3.98 18.58
N ILE A 35 8.72 -2.79 18.10
CA ILE A 35 9.69 -1.80 17.62
C ILE A 35 9.26 -0.39 18.06
N SER A 36 10.19 0.53 18.27
CA SER A 36 9.89 1.93 18.59
C SER A 36 9.58 2.77 17.36
N ASN A 37 8.98 3.95 17.57
CA ASN A 37 8.75 4.95 16.52
C ASN A 37 10.05 5.35 15.78
N ARG A 38 11.18 5.44 16.48
CA ARG A 38 12.46 5.80 15.86
C ARG A 38 13.02 4.68 14.98
N GLU A 39 12.88 3.44 15.43
CA GLU A 39 13.37 2.27 14.71
C GLU A 39 12.53 2.02 13.45
N ILE A 40 11.21 2.22 13.49
CA ILE A 40 10.36 2.05 12.29
C ILE A 40 10.71 3.04 11.18
N ALA A 41 11.04 4.31 11.51
CA ALA A 41 11.54 5.27 10.52
C ALA A 41 12.83 4.79 9.84
N THR A 42 13.73 4.17 10.60
CA THR A 42 14.96 3.58 10.08
C THR A 42 14.67 2.39 9.16
N VAL A 43 13.71 1.53 9.54
CA VAL A 43 13.25 0.40 8.71
C VAL A 43 12.73 0.90 7.37
N PHE A 44 11.79 1.85 7.35
CA PHE A 44 11.24 2.39 6.10
C PHE A 44 12.30 3.02 5.20
N LYS A 45 13.22 3.80 5.78
CA LYS A 45 14.34 4.38 5.03
C LYS A 45 15.18 3.31 4.34
N ARG A 46 15.53 2.24 5.06
CA ARG A 46 16.31 1.12 4.50
C ARG A 46 15.52 0.35 3.43
N LEU A 47 14.22 0.12 3.66
CA LEU A 47 13.34 -0.53 2.69
C LEU A 47 13.28 0.25 1.38
N PHE A 48 13.08 1.57 1.41
CA PHE A 48 13.04 2.37 0.18
C PHE A 48 14.38 2.40 -0.56
N ILE A 49 15.50 2.49 0.15
CA ILE A 49 16.84 2.38 -0.47
C ILE A 49 17.00 1.03 -1.16
N LYS A 50 16.60 -0.06 -0.51
CA LYS A 50 16.78 -1.42 -1.03
C LYS A 50 15.87 -1.75 -2.20
N LEU A 51 14.59 -1.38 -2.09
CA LEU A 51 13.58 -1.65 -3.13
C LEU A 51 13.72 -0.68 -4.33
N GLY A 52 14.34 0.49 -4.10
CA GLY A 52 14.69 1.45 -5.14
C GLY A 52 13.51 2.28 -5.65
N PRO A 53 13.74 3.13 -6.66
CA PRO A 53 12.75 4.11 -7.14
C PRO A 53 11.52 3.48 -7.81
N ASN A 54 11.62 2.21 -8.21
CA ASN A 54 10.50 1.47 -8.79
C ASN A 54 9.56 0.86 -7.74
N THR A 55 9.69 1.24 -6.48
CA THR A 55 8.78 0.78 -5.42
C THR A 55 7.39 1.41 -5.59
N ALA A 56 6.36 0.64 -5.27
CA ALA A 56 5.00 1.13 -5.12
C ALA A 56 4.45 0.71 -3.76
N ILE A 57 3.69 1.60 -3.13
CA ILE A 57 2.92 1.31 -1.93
C ILE A 57 1.53 0.86 -2.37
N VAL A 58 1.08 -0.26 -1.81
CA VAL A 58 -0.27 -0.77 -2.00
C VAL A 58 -0.97 -0.77 -0.65
N GLY A 59 -2.15 -0.18 -0.57
CA GLY A 59 -2.92 -0.08 0.68
C GLY A 59 -4.40 0.13 0.43
N HIS A 60 -5.18 0.18 1.51
CA HIS A 60 -6.61 0.46 1.47
C HIS A 60 -6.86 1.76 2.21
N ASN A 61 -7.22 2.84 1.50
CA ASN A 61 -7.20 4.21 2.05
C ASN A 61 -5.82 4.59 2.62
N VAL A 62 -4.78 4.37 1.81
CA VAL A 62 -3.38 4.38 2.27
C VAL A 62 -2.87 5.74 2.74
N LEU A 63 -3.57 6.82 2.37
CA LEU A 63 -3.17 8.18 2.74
C LEU A 63 -3.19 8.37 4.26
N GLY A 64 -4.22 7.83 4.94
CA GLY A 64 -4.31 7.93 6.40
C GLY A 64 -3.15 7.20 7.10
N ASP A 65 -2.72 6.06 6.57
CA ASP A 65 -1.56 5.33 7.08
C ASP A 65 -0.26 6.13 6.90
N ILE A 66 -0.08 6.74 5.72
CA ILE A 66 1.10 7.58 5.43
C ILE A 66 1.14 8.80 6.34
N GLU A 67 0.03 9.52 6.50
CA GLU A 67 -0.06 10.67 7.40
C GLU A 67 0.27 10.29 8.84
N THR A 68 -0.23 9.14 9.31
CA THR A 68 0.06 8.60 10.64
C THR A 68 1.55 8.25 10.80
N LEU A 69 2.17 7.61 9.80
CA LEU A 69 3.59 7.25 9.82
C LEU A 69 4.49 8.48 9.81
N ILE A 70 4.15 9.52 9.06
CA ILE A 70 4.89 10.79 9.05
C ILE A 70 4.75 11.48 10.40
N ALA A 71 3.51 11.71 10.85
CA ALA A 71 3.24 12.53 12.03
C ALA A 71 3.72 11.88 13.34
N ASN A 72 3.54 10.56 13.48
CA ASN A 72 3.77 9.87 14.74
C ASN A 72 5.09 9.11 14.78
N CYS A 73 5.58 8.65 13.62
CA CYS A 73 6.78 7.84 13.54
C CYS A 73 7.97 8.56 12.90
N GLY A 74 7.76 9.73 12.27
CA GLY A 74 8.83 10.44 11.58
C GLY A 74 9.36 9.71 10.34
N VAL A 75 8.52 8.90 9.69
CA VAL A 75 8.89 8.20 8.46
C VAL A 75 8.98 9.20 7.31
N GLU A 76 10.06 9.14 6.55
CA GLU A 76 10.25 9.91 5.32
C GLU A 76 9.93 9.03 4.10
N PHE A 77 9.05 9.52 3.23
CA PHE A 77 8.68 8.87 1.98
C PHE A 77 9.37 9.55 0.79
N PRO A 78 9.84 8.79 -0.23
CA PRO A 78 10.32 9.37 -1.47
C PRO A 78 9.23 10.22 -2.15
N GLY A 79 9.59 11.41 -2.65
CA GLY A 79 8.63 12.34 -3.25
C GLY A 79 7.95 11.84 -4.53
N ASP A 80 8.52 10.84 -5.20
CA ASP A 80 8.02 10.23 -6.43
C ASP A 80 7.44 8.82 -6.20
N ILE A 81 7.19 8.44 -4.95
CA ILE A 81 6.68 7.10 -4.64
C ILE A 81 5.30 6.87 -5.27
N ARG A 82 5.16 5.71 -5.92
CA ARG A 82 3.91 5.31 -6.56
C ARG A 82 2.97 4.72 -5.52
N ILE A 83 1.70 5.10 -5.57
CA ILE A 83 0.66 4.60 -4.67
C ILE A 83 -0.45 3.94 -5.49
N LEU A 84 -0.81 2.72 -5.10
CA LEU A 84 -2.02 2.03 -5.53
C LEU A 84 -2.95 1.88 -4.34
N ASP A 85 -3.99 2.70 -4.32
CA ASP A 85 -5.04 2.64 -3.32
C ASP A 85 -6.16 1.72 -3.80
N THR A 86 -6.34 0.61 -3.08
CA THR A 86 -7.33 -0.42 -3.42
C THR A 86 -8.77 0.07 -3.28
N GLU A 87 -9.04 1.07 -2.45
CA GLU A 87 -10.35 1.73 -2.37
C GLU A 87 -10.65 2.44 -3.69
N LYS A 88 -9.70 3.22 -4.19
CA LYS A 88 -9.83 3.95 -5.46
C LYS A 88 -9.88 3.01 -6.65
N LEU A 89 -9.11 1.91 -6.61
CA LEU A 89 -9.17 0.86 -7.62
C LEU A 89 -10.58 0.25 -7.68
N TRP A 90 -11.16 -0.06 -6.52
CA TRP A 90 -12.53 -0.58 -6.42
C TRP A 90 -13.56 0.38 -7.03
N PHE A 91 -13.47 1.67 -6.72
CA PHE A 91 -14.33 2.69 -7.33
C PHE A 91 -14.21 2.76 -8.85
N GLY A 92 -12.97 2.71 -9.36
CA GLY A 92 -12.71 2.69 -10.79
C GLY A 92 -13.34 1.49 -11.49
N LEU A 93 -13.30 0.31 -10.87
CA LEU A 93 -13.90 -0.91 -11.41
C LEU A 93 -15.43 -0.88 -11.44
N LEU A 94 -16.05 -0.21 -10.47
CA LEU A 94 -17.51 -0.05 -10.40
C LEU A 94 -18.01 1.18 -11.18
N ASN A 95 -17.11 1.99 -11.74
CA ASN A 95 -17.42 3.27 -12.39
C ASN A 95 -18.24 4.21 -11.48
N VAL A 96 -17.87 4.27 -10.20
CA VAL A 96 -18.47 5.16 -9.19
C VAL A 96 -17.45 6.22 -8.78
N ASN A 97 -17.92 7.42 -8.50
CA ASN A 97 -17.06 8.57 -8.22
C ASN A 97 -17.12 9.05 -6.77
N SER A 98 -17.84 8.34 -5.89
CA SER A 98 -18.06 8.75 -4.50
C SER A 98 -18.33 7.57 -3.57
N ILE A 99 -17.83 7.70 -2.34
CA ILE A 99 -18.11 6.82 -1.19
C ILE A 99 -19.60 6.67 -0.88
N ALA A 100 -20.44 7.66 -1.20
CA ALA A 100 -21.88 7.59 -0.97
C ALA A 100 -22.59 6.61 -1.92
N GLN A 101 -21.93 6.24 -3.02
CA GLN A 101 -22.53 5.44 -4.10
C GLN A 101 -22.26 3.94 -3.94
N CYS A 102 -21.30 3.53 -3.11
CA CYS A 102 -21.04 2.11 -2.89
C CYS A 102 -20.34 1.83 -1.54
N LYS A 103 -20.44 0.58 -1.07
CA LYS A 103 -19.64 0.09 0.05
C LYS A 103 -18.22 -0.23 -0.44
N TYR A 104 -17.23 0.09 0.40
CA TYR A 104 -15.82 0.02 0.00
C TYR A 104 -14.87 -0.51 1.07
N GLY A 105 -15.33 -0.73 2.31
CA GLY A 105 -14.44 -1.29 3.33
C GLY A 105 -13.82 -2.62 2.92
N LEU A 106 -12.60 -2.90 3.36
CA LEU A 106 -11.83 -4.09 2.98
C LEU A 106 -12.64 -5.39 3.10
N THR A 107 -13.31 -5.62 4.23
CA THR A 107 -14.20 -6.77 4.46
C THR A 107 -15.27 -6.92 3.36
N TYR A 108 -15.88 -5.81 2.94
CA TYR A 108 -16.89 -5.83 1.89
C TYR A 108 -16.28 -6.23 0.54
N ILE A 109 -15.13 -5.66 0.19
CA ILE A 109 -14.41 -5.99 -1.06
C ILE A 109 -14.01 -7.47 -1.06
N LEU A 110 -13.40 -7.98 0.02
CA LEU A 110 -13.02 -9.38 0.14
C LEU A 110 -14.20 -10.33 -0.03
N ASN A 111 -15.34 -10.01 0.59
CA ASN A 111 -16.58 -10.78 0.40
C ASN A 111 -17.07 -10.76 -1.05
N LYS A 112 -17.00 -9.61 -1.74
CA LYS A 112 -17.41 -9.51 -3.15
C LYS A 112 -16.49 -10.26 -4.09
N LEU A 113 -15.20 -10.32 -3.75
CA LEU A 113 -14.21 -11.11 -4.46
C LEU A 113 -14.23 -12.60 -4.07
N SER A 114 -15.11 -13.00 -3.14
CA SER A 114 -15.16 -14.36 -2.59
C SER A 114 -13.81 -14.83 -2.03
N ILE A 115 -13.05 -13.92 -1.41
CA ILE A 115 -11.77 -14.20 -0.76
C ILE A 115 -12.05 -14.53 0.71
N PRO A 116 -11.79 -15.77 1.17
CA PRO A 116 -11.90 -16.13 2.57
C PRO A 116 -10.91 -15.32 3.41
N HIS A 117 -11.39 -14.77 4.52
CA HIS A 117 -10.57 -13.96 5.40
C HIS A 117 -10.96 -14.16 6.86
N ALA A 118 -9.98 -13.99 7.76
CA ALA A 118 -10.14 -14.08 9.19
C ALA A 118 -9.24 -13.05 9.88
N TYR A 119 -9.57 -12.69 11.13
CA TYR A 119 -8.75 -11.82 11.98
C TYR A 119 -8.33 -10.50 11.30
N LEU A 120 -9.28 -9.87 10.60
CA LEU A 120 -9.12 -8.48 10.16
C LEU A 120 -8.97 -7.56 11.37
N HIS A 121 -8.40 -6.36 11.18
CA HIS A 121 -7.96 -5.43 12.25
C HIS A 121 -6.65 -5.84 12.92
N ASN A 122 -6.00 -6.87 12.39
CA ASN A 122 -4.58 -7.11 12.56
C ASN A 122 -3.84 -6.52 11.35
N ALA A 123 -2.84 -5.66 11.58
CA ALA A 123 -2.24 -4.86 10.51
C ALA A 123 -1.57 -5.71 9.41
N ILE A 124 -0.93 -6.83 9.75
CA ILE A 124 -0.31 -7.69 8.72
C ILE A 124 -1.35 -8.52 7.97
N ASN A 125 -2.41 -8.98 8.64
CA ASN A 125 -3.51 -9.68 7.96
C ASN A 125 -4.22 -8.72 6.99
N ASP A 126 -4.50 -7.50 7.43
CA ASP A 126 -5.11 -6.45 6.60
C ASP A 126 -4.23 -6.13 5.38
N ALA A 127 -2.90 -6.00 5.57
CA ALA A 127 -1.96 -5.78 4.48
C ALA A 127 -1.91 -6.98 3.50
N TYR A 128 -1.90 -8.20 4.02
CA TYR A 128 -1.92 -9.42 3.21
C TYR A 128 -3.19 -9.50 2.35
N TYR A 129 -4.37 -9.37 2.97
CA TYR A 129 -5.64 -9.44 2.25
C TYR A 129 -5.81 -8.27 1.29
N THR A 130 -5.31 -7.08 1.62
CA THR A 130 -5.29 -5.93 0.70
C THR A 130 -4.47 -6.25 -0.55
N MET A 131 -3.29 -6.87 -0.40
CA MET A 131 -2.47 -7.27 -1.54
C MET A 131 -3.17 -8.34 -2.39
N VAL A 132 -3.77 -9.36 -1.78
CA VAL A 132 -4.53 -10.40 -2.49
C VAL A 132 -5.70 -9.79 -3.27
N ALA A 133 -6.49 -8.91 -2.63
CA ALA A 133 -7.59 -8.21 -3.27
C ALA A 133 -7.11 -7.34 -4.44
N CYS A 134 -6.01 -6.61 -4.26
CA CYS A 134 -5.39 -5.81 -5.32
C CYS A 134 -5.03 -6.67 -6.54
N LEU A 135 -4.33 -7.78 -6.32
CA LEU A 135 -3.91 -8.67 -7.41
C LEU A 135 -5.12 -9.26 -8.15
N MET A 136 -6.17 -9.65 -7.42
CA MET A 136 -7.40 -10.17 -8.02
C MET A 136 -8.12 -9.09 -8.84
N MET A 137 -8.25 -7.88 -8.31
CA MET A 137 -8.86 -6.74 -9.00
C MET A 137 -8.09 -6.32 -10.26
N CYS A 138 -6.77 -6.50 -10.27
CA CYS A 138 -5.91 -6.24 -11.44
C CYS A 138 -5.84 -7.42 -12.42
N SER A 139 -6.45 -8.57 -12.10
CA SER A 139 -6.45 -9.73 -13.00
C SER A 139 -7.23 -9.41 -14.28
N PRO A 140 -6.68 -9.67 -15.49
CA PRO A 140 -7.38 -9.43 -16.75
C PRO A 140 -8.78 -10.04 -16.79
N SER A 141 -8.93 -11.27 -16.28
CA SER A 141 -10.23 -11.96 -16.23
C SER A 141 -11.24 -11.21 -15.38
N PHE A 142 -10.81 -10.65 -14.24
CA PHE A 142 -11.69 -9.88 -13.37
C PHE A 142 -12.06 -8.54 -13.99
N VAL A 143 -11.07 -7.81 -14.52
CA VAL A 143 -11.28 -6.51 -15.17
C VAL A 143 -12.22 -6.64 -16.37
N LEU A 144 -12.07 -7.67 -17.20
CA LEU A 144 -12.97 -7.93 -18.32
C LEU A 144 -14.40 -8.22 -17.84
N ASN A 145 -14.56 -9.02 -16.78
CA ASN A 145 -15.88 -9.37 -16.26
C ASN A 145 -16.57 -8.21 -15.50
N CYS A 146 -15.82 -7.29 -14.90
CA CYS A 146 -16.37 -6.12 -14.21
C CYS A 146 -16.55 -4.91 -15.13
N GLY A 147 -15.66 -4.74 -16.12
CA GLY A 147 -15.60 -3.58 -17.02
C GLY A 147 -16.31 -3.76 -18.36
N TYR A 148 -16.76 -4.97 -18.72
CA TYR A 148 -17.53 -5.17 -19.94
C TYR A 148 -19.03 -4.96 -19.69
N LYS A 149 -19.43 -3.69 -19.62
CA LYS A 149 -20.73 -3.28 -20.17
C LYS A 149 -20.41 -2.57 -21.48
N GLU A 150 -20.49 -3.29 -22.59
CA GLU A 150 -20.48 -2.68 -23.91
C GLU A 150 -21.48 -1.52 -23.90
N ASN A 151 -21.02 -0.31 -24.19
CA ASN A 151 -21.93 0.77 -24.52
C ASN A 151 -22.41 0.49 -25.95
N PRO A 152 -23.66 0.07 -26.19
CA PRO A 152 -24.11 -0.41 -27.50
C PRO A 152 -24.02 0.65 -28.60
N ASN A 153 -23.76 1.92 -28.24
CA ASN A 153 -23.66 3.04 -29.17
C ASN A 153 -22.22 3.50 -29.46
N LYS A 154 -21.17 2.87 -28.90
CA LYS A 154 -19.78 3.20 -29.27
C LYS A 154 -19.27 2.23 -30.33
N LYS A 155 -19.19 2.71 -31.58
CA LYS A 155 -18.45 2.04 -32.64
C LYS A 155 -17.03 1.78 -32.14
N THR A 156 -16.68 0.51 -31.98
CA THR A 156 -15.34 0.06 -31.57
C THR A 156 -14.34 0.42 -32.65
N GLU A 157 -13.50 1.42 -32.41
CA GLU A 157 -12.26 1.57 -33.17
C GLU A 157 -11.35 0.38 -32.86
N LYS A 158 -10.87 -0.27 -33.92
CA LYS A 158 -10.08 -1.50 -33.87
C LYS A 158 -8.84 -1.34 -32.99
N GLY A 159 -8.69 -2.21 -31.99
CA GLY A 159 -7.39 -2.74 -31.56
C GLY A 159 -6.46 -1.84 -30.73
N GLY A 160 -6.96 -0.81 -30.05
CA GLY A 160 -6.14 -0.01 -29.14
C GLY A 160 -6.27 -0.48 -27.69
N TRP A 161 -5.20 -1.04 -27.10
CA TRP A 161 -5.08 -1.12 -25.64
C TRP A 161 -5.38 0.26 -25.06
N ALA A 162 -6.42 0.38 -24.23
CA ALA A 162 -6.72 1.63 -23.56
C ALA A 162 -5.47 2.03 -22.77
N LYS A 163 -4.86 3.16 -23.13
CA LYS A 163 -3.78 3.77 -22.35
C LYS A 163 -4.35 4.09 -20.96
N VAL A 164 -4.15 3.18 -20.01
CA VAL A 164 -4.44 3.45 -18.60
C VAL A 164 -3.53 4.60 -18.20
N LYS A 165 -4.12 5.78 -17.93
CA LYS A 165 -3.37 6.92 -17.40
C LYS A 165 -2.64 6.46 -16.13
N PRO A 166 -1.38 6.87 -15.89
CA PRO A 166 -0.64 6.49 -14.70
C PRO A 166 -1.49 6.72 -13.46
N LEU A 167 -1.57 5.68 -12.62
CA LEU A 167 -2.16 5.75 -11.28
C LEU A 167 -1.52 6.94 -10.54
N LEU A 168 -2.39 7.76 -9.96
CA LEU A 168 -2.14 9.03 -9.28
C LEU A 168 -0.70 9.24 -8.81
N LYS A 169 -0.03 10.28 -9.33
CA LYS A 169 1.15 10.83 -8.67
C LYS A 169 0.72 11.38 -7.32
N PHE A 170 1.40 10.97 -6.26
CA PHE A 170 1.25 11.62 -4.96
C PHE A 170 1.80 13.04 -5.07
N ASN A 171 0.92 14.03 -5.01
CA ASN A 171 1.30 15.42 -4.77
C ASN A 171 1.04 15.67 -3.28
N PRO A 172 2.07 15.77 -2.43
CA PRO A 172 1.86 16.15 -1.04
C PRO A 172 1.19 17.54 -0.98
N PRO A 173 0.35 17.81 0.04
CA PRO A 173 -0.28 19.11 0.21
C PRO A 173 0.76 20.26 0.16
N GLU A 174 0.49 21.30 -0.62
CA GLU A 174 1.40 22.44 -0.86
C GLU A 174 1.91 23.12 0.43
N GLU A 175 1.15 23.01 1.52
CA GLU A 175 1.51 23.54 2.85
C GLU A 175 2.77 22.88 3.46
N VAL A 176 3.13 21.67 3.02
CA VAL A 176 4.35 20.96 3.48
C VAL A 176 5.58 21.32 2.65
N LEU A 177 5.40 21.70 1.37
CA LEU A 177 6.51 21.94 0.43
C LEU A 177 7.10 23.35 0.50
N GLN A 178 6.32 24.37 0.90
CA GLN A 178 6.80 25.76 0.86
C GLN A 178 7.86 26.10 1.91
N LYS A 179 8.18 25.20 2.85
CA LYS A 179 9.15 25.52 3.91
C LYS A 179 10.61 25.14 3.61
N LYS A 180 10.97 24.39 2.55
CA LYS A 180 12.38 23.94 2.45
C LYS A 180 13.13 23.86 1.12
N LEU A 181 12.56 23.81 -0.08
CA LEU A 181 13.41 23.57 -1.26
C LEU A 181 12.98 24.36 -2.51
N GLY A 182 13.61 25.52 -2.70
CA GLY A 182 13.69 26.16 -3.99
C GLY A 182 14.62 25.39 -4.92
N LYS A 183 14.06 24.57 -5.81
CA LYS A 183 14.42 24.40 -7.24
C LYS A 183 13.84 23.10 -7.81
N ALA A 184 13.37 23.21 -9.05
CA ALA A 184 12.73 22.15 -9.83
C ALA A 184 13.68 21.02 -10.25
N VAL A 185 13.24 19.77 -10.13
CA VAL A 185 13.94 18.59 -10.66
C VAL A 185 13.07 17.91 -11.74
N LYS A 186 13.67 17.63 -12.90
CA LYS A 186 13.05 16.96 -14.05
C LYS A 186 12.95 15.44 -13.82
N THR A 187 11.90 14.81 -14.35
CA THR A 187 11.63 13.36 -14.28
C THR A 187 12.32 12.57 -15.41
N PRO A 188 12.87 11.37 -15.17
CA PRO A 188 13.39 10.49 -16.22
C PRO A 188 12.32 9.54 -16.80
N SER A 189 12.57 9.10 -18.05
CA SER A 189 11.71 8.27 -18.90
C SER A 189 11.65 6.79 -18.50
N ASN A 190 10.46 6.19 -18.65
CA ASN A 190 10.11 4.79 -18.43
C ASN A 190 11.07 3.77 -19.10
N THR A 191 11.60 2.83 -18.33
CA THR A 191 12.12 1.55 -18.82
C THR A 191 11.71 0.44 -17.84
N PHE A 192 11.12 -0.63 -18.35
CA PHE A 192 10.66 -1.79 -17.57
C PHE A 192 11.77 -2.84 -17.48
N TYR A 193 12.04 -3.37 -16.28
CA TYR A 193 13.02 -4.45 -16.05
C TYR A 193 12.36 -5.69 -15.42
N LYS A 194 12.93 -6.86 -15.72
CA LYS A 194 12.49 -8.20 -15.28
C LYS A 194 12.57 -8.37 -13.76
N ALA A 195 11.65 -9.16 -13.20
CA ALA A 195 11.62 -9.52 -11.80
C ALA A 195 12.66 -10.60 -11.50
N ASP A 196 13.75 -10.24 -10.82
CA ASP A 196 14.70 -11.19 -10.28
C ASP A 196 14.17 -11.79 -8.96
N VAL A 197 14.47 -13.07 -8.76
CA VAL A 197 14.05 -13.88 -7.62
C VAL A 197 14.71 -13.36 -6.34
N PHE A 198 13.92 -12.89 -5.38
CA PHE A 198 14.39 -12.29 -4.13
C PHE A 198 15.04 -13.34 -3.20
N ASN A 199 16.37 -13.28 -3.04
CA ASN A 199 17.08 -13.89 -1.91
C ASN A 199 16.95 -12.96 -0.69
N TYR A 200 16.47 -13.47 0.44
CA TYR A 200 16.08 -12.69 1.62
C TYR A 200 17.19 -12.52 2.69
N GLY A 201 18.41 -13.02 2.48
CA GLY A 201 19.49 -12.94 3.49
C GLY A 201 19.85 -11.52 3.96
N TRP A 202 19.65 -10.51 3.11
CA TRP A 202 19.87 -9.09 3.46
C TRP A 202 18.88 -8.57 4.52
N PHE A 203 17.77 -9.27 4.74
CA PHE A 203 16.72 -8.83 5.65
C PHE A 203 17.11 -9.06 7.12
N ASP A 204 17.69 -10.21 7.42
CA ASP A 204 18.18 -10.51 8.76
C ASP A 204 19.31 -9.54 9.15
N ASP A 205 20.19 -9.21 8.20
CA ASP A 205 21.21 -8.17 8.36
C ASP A 205 20.57 -6.80 8.65
N MET A 206 19.55 -6.40 7.88
CA MET A 206 18.84 -5.14 8.06
C MET A 206 18.21 -5.02 9.46
N LEU A 207 17.56 -6.08 9.94
CA LEU A 207 16.95 -6.09 11.26
C LEU A 207 17.99 -6.11 12.38
N SER A 208 19.06 -6.89 12.21
CA SER A 208 20.14 -6.99 13.20
C SER A 208 20.78 -5.61 13.45
N ASP A 209 21.05 -4.85 12.40
CA ASP A 209 21.60 -3.49 12.47
C ASP A 209 20.64 -2.47 13.11
N VAL A 210 19.33 -2.62 12.90
CA VAL A 210 18.33 -1.72 13.50
C VAL A 210 18.28 -1.95 15.02
N VAL A 211 18.37 -3.21 15.46
CA VAL A 211 18.31 -3.58 16.88
C VAL A 211 19.63 -3.34 17.61
N SER A 212 20.78 -3.50 16.94
CA SER A 212 22.10 -3.31 17.53
C SER A 212 22.58 -1.84 17.55
N GLY A 213 21.82 -0.92 16.93
CA GLY A 213 22.20 0.48 16.75
C GLY A 213 23.27 0.64 15.66
N PRO A 214 23.49 1.85 15.11
CA PRO A 214 24.60 2.05 14.19
C PRO A 214 25.89 1.65 14.92
N GLY A 215 26.60 0.66 14.37
CA GLY A 215 27.88 0.20 14.88
C GLY A 215 28.80 1.37 15.19
N LYS A 216 29.46 1.26 16.34
CA LYS A 216 30.56 2.14 16.77
C LYS A 216 31.65 2.23 15.71
#